data_AF-A0A501W829-F1
#
_entry.id   AF-A0A501W829-F1
#
_cell.length_a   1.000
_cell.length_b   1.000
_cell.length_c   1.000
_cell.angle_alpha   90.00
_cell.angle_beta   90.00
_cell.angle_gamma   90.00
#
_symmetry.space_group_name_H-M   'P 1'
#
loop_
_entity.id
_entity.type
_entity.pdbx_description
1 polymer ?
#
loop_
_entity_poly.entity_id
_entity_poly.type
_entity_poly.pdbx_seq_one_letter_code
_entity_poly.pdbx_strand_id
1 'polypeptide(L)' 'MENELANTSLRSLISNPSQLADIIKDPKSGIDFYKNLTVKEQQYIIFAAAAGLIAYGIYLGRTNK' A
#
# COMPACT_ATOMS: atom_id res chain seq x y z
N MET A 1 -0.26 -13.09 -20.98
CA MET A 1 0.73 -12.57 -20.02
C MET A 1 0.28 -13.03 -18.66
N GLU A 2 0.98 -14.01 -18.12
CA GLU A 2 0.57 -14.79 -16.94
C GLU A 2 0.70 -13.97 -15.64
N ASN A 3 -0.13 -14.36 -14.67
CA ASN A 3 -0.32 -13.76 -13.35
C ASN A 3 0.97 -13.70 -12.50
N GLU A 4 1.87 -12.75 -12.74
CA GLU A 4 3.02 -12.52 -11.85
C GLU A 4 2.64 -11.78 -10.55
N LEU A 5 1.43 -11.23 -10.47
CA LEU A 5 0.92 -10.50 -9.30
C LEU A 5 0.41 -11.42 -8.17
N ALA A 6 0.19 -12.70 -8.43
CA ALA A 6 -0.39 -13.63 -7.47
C ALA A 6 0.55 -14.03 -6.32
N ASN A 7 1.85 -13.73 -6.41
CA ASN A 7 2.87 -14.02 -5.38
C ASN A 7 3.69 -12.79 -4.96
N THR A 8 3.19 -11.58 -5.21
CA THR A 8 3.90 -10.35 -4.85
C THR A 8 3.66 -10.03 -3.37
N SER A 9 4.65 -10.31 -2.53
CA SER A 9 4.68 -9.87 -1.12
C SER A 9 5.06 -8.40 -1.01
N LEU A 10 4.83 -7.78 0.15
CA LEU A 10 5.29 -6.40 0.42
C LEU A 10 6.81 -6.24 0.20
N ARG A 11 7.58 -7.30 0.46
CA ARG A 11 9.02 -7.33 0.25
C ARG A 11 9.42 -7.26 -1.23
N SER A 12 8.61 -7.85 -2.11
CA SER A 12 8.81 -7.79 -3.56
C SER A 12 8.62 -6.36 -4.06
N LEU A 13 7.61 -5.63 -3.54
CA LEU A 13 7.38 -4.23 -3.88
C LEU A 13 8.51 -3.30 -3.42
N ILE A 14 9.10 -3.56 -2.25
CA ILE A 14 10.27 -2.80 -1.79
C ILE A 14 11.46 -3.02 -2.74
N SER A 15 11.60 -4.24 -3.25
CA SER A 15 12.68 -4.60 -4.17
C SER A 15 12.46 -4.03 -5.59
N ASN A 16 11.21 -3.91 -6.02
CA ASN A 16 10.81 -3.38 -7.33
C ASN A 16 9.68 -2.34 -7.19
N PRO A 17 10.01 -1.10 -6.78
CA PRO A 17 9.02 -0.06 -6.53
C PRO A 17 8.25 0.39 -7.77
N SER A 18 8.75 0.07 -8.97
CA SER A 18 8.03 0.31 -10.24
C SER A 18 6.68 -0.42 -10.32
N GLN A 19 6.54 -1.59 -9.66
CA GLN A 19 5.27 -2.33 -9.62
C GLN A 19 4.18 -1.61 -8.81
N LEU A 20 4.56 -0.68 -7.93
CA LEU A 20 3.57 0.15 -7.21
C LEU A 20 2.74 0.98 -8.20
N ALA A 21 3.33 1.46 -9.29
CA ALA A 21 2.61 2.25 -10.28
C ALA A 21 1.43 1.46 -10.86
N ASP A 22 1.64 0.18 -11.16
CA ASP A 22 0.60 -0.69 -11.71
C ASP A 22 -0.49 -1.05 -10.68
N ILE A 23 -0.10 -1.17 -9.40
CA ILE A 23 -1.04 -1.43 -8.29
C ILE A 23 -1.89 -0.21 -7.97
N ILE A 24 -1.34 1.01 -8.05
CA ILE A 24 -2.03 2.25 -7.68
C ILE A 24 -2.86 2.80 -8.84
N LYS A 25 -2.44 2.55 -10.09
CA LYS A 25 -3.11 3.07 -11.29
C LYS A 25 -4.55 2.58 -11.46
N ASP A 26 -4.84 1.36 -11.01
CA ASP A 26 -6.19 0.79 -11.04
C ASP A 26 -6.64 0.39 -9.63
N PRO A 27 -7.78 0.91 -9.13
CA PRO A 27 -8.28 0.56 -7.81
C PRO A 27 -8.53 -0.94 -7.64
N LYS A 28 -8.86 -1.67 -8.72
CA LYS A 28 -9.09 -3.12 -8.67
C LYS A 28 -7.78 -3.88 -8.40
N SER A 29 -6.72 -3.51 -9.11
CA SER A 29 -5.38 -4.08 -8.91
C SER A 29 -4.85 -3.84 -7.49
N GLY A 30 -5.13 -2.66 -6.92
CA GLY A 30 -4.82 -2.35 -5.53
C GLY A 30 -5.51 -3.27 -4.52
N ILE A 31 -6.81 -3.52 -4.72
CA ILE A 31 -7.60 -4.39 -3.85
C ILE A 31 -7.18 -5.86 -3.99
N ASP A 32 -6.92 -6.33 -5.21
CA ASP A 32 -6.48 -7.70 -5.45
C ASP A 32 -5.08 -7.95 -4.90
N PHE A 33 -4.17 -6.98 -5.04
CA PHE A 33 -2.87 -7.01 -4.38
C PHE A 33 -3.02 -7.11 -2.85
N TYR A 34 -3.82 -6.23 -2.23
CA TYR A 34 -4.03 -6.24 -0.79
C TYR A 34 -4.61 -7.57 -0.28
N LYS A 35 -5.56 -8.16 -1.02
CA LYS A 35 -6.17 -9.45 -0.67
C LYS A 35 -5.19 -10.62 -0.76
N ASN A 36 -4.22 -10.54 -1.67
CA ASN A 36 -3.20 -11.58 -1.84
C ASN A 36 -2.07 -11.50 -0.80
N LEU A 37 -2.00 -10.43 0.00
CA LEU A 37 -1.04 -10.33 1.10
C LEU A 37 -1.37 -11.27 2.25
N THR A 38 -0.35 -11.66 2.99
CA THR A 38 -0.55 -12.38 4.26
C THR A 38 -1.26 -11.48 5.28
N VAL A 39 -1.97 -12.08 6.25
CA VAL A 39 -2.66 -11.34 7.33
C VAL A 39 -1.72 -10.35 8.04
N LYS A 40 -0.46 -10.75 8.25
CA LYS A 40 0.55 -9.90 8.89
C LYS A 40 0.90 -8.68 8.04
N GLU A 41 1.07 -8.87 6.73
CA GLU A 41 1.35 -7.79 5.78
C GLU A 41 0.16 -6.83 5.63
N GLN A 42 -1.06 -7.37 5.58
CA GLN A 42 -2.29 -6.58 5.59
C GLN A 42 -2.38 -5.67 6.82
N GLN A 43 -2.05 -6.20 8.00
CA GLN A 43 -2.00 -5.43 9.24
C GLN A 43 -0.97 -4.30 9.15
N TYR A 44 0.23 -4.55 8.63
CA TYR A 44 1.24 -3.50 8.44
C TYR A 44 0.74 -2.36 7.55
N ILE A 45 0.06 -2.66 6.45
CA ILE A 45 -0.53 -1.62 5.58
C ILE A 45 -1.58 -0.81 6.33
N ILE A 46 -2.49 -1.46 7.07
CA ILE A 46 -3.51 -0.74 7.84
C ILE A 46 -2.87 0.18 8.88
N PHE A 47 -1.87 -0.31 9.63
CA PHE A 47 -1.18 0.50 10.62
C PHE A 47 -0.41 1.67 9.98
N ALA A 48 0.25 1.44 8.85
CA ALA A 48 0.93 2.49 8.10
C ALA A 48 -0.06 3.55 7.58
N ALA A 49 -1.21 3.13 7.06
CA ALA A 49 -2.27 4.04 6.63
C ALA A 49 -2.81 4.89 7.79
N ALA A 50 -3.10 4.26 8.93
CA ALA A 50 -3.57 4.96 10.12
C ALA A 50 -2.54 5.99 10.63
N ALA A 51 -1.26 5.59 10.73
CA ALA A 51 -0.18 6.49 11.11
C ALA A 51 -0.03 7.66 10.13
N GLY A 52 -0.15 7.38 8.82
CA GLY A 52 -0.13 8.41 7.77
C GLY A 52 -1.27 9.41 7.91
N LEU A 53 -2.49 8.95 8.20
CA LEU A 53 -3.65 9.81 8.44
C LEU A 53 -3.46 10.69 9.68
N ILE A 54 -2.94 10.13 10.78
CA ILE A 54 -2.62 10.90 12.00
C ILE A 54 -1.56 11.97 11.69
N ALA A 55 -0.47 11.59 11.04
CA ALA A 55 0.61 12.51 10.67
C ALA A 55 0.10 13.62 9.75
N TYR A 56 -0.73 13.30 8.77
CA TYR A 56 -1.35 14.27 7.87
C TYR A 56 -2.30 15.21 8.62
N GLY A 57 -3.11 14.70 9.55
CA GLY A 57 -3.97 15.51 10.41
C GLY A 57 -3.18 16.51 11.26
N ILE A 58 -2.06 16.07 11.86
CA ILE A 58 -1.16 16.96 12.62
C ILE A 58 -0.53 18.01 11.69
N TYR A 59 -0.09 17.62 10.49
CA TYR A 59 0.52 18.52 9.52
C TYR A 59 -0.48 19.61 9.06
N LEU A 60 -1.71 19.22 8.75
CA LEU A 60 -2.76 20.16 8.36
C LEU A 60 -3.09 21.14 9.51
N GLY A 61 -3.18 20.64 10.74
CA GLY A 61 -3.39 21.48 11.93
C GLY A 61 -2.24 22.45 12.22
N ARG A 62 -1.00 22.13 11.80
CA ARG A 62 0.16 23.04 11.87
C ARG A 62 0.20 24.06 10.74
N THR A 63 -0.29 23.70 9.55
CA THR A 63 -0.27 24.58 8.37
C THR A 63 -1.33 25.69 8.46
N ASN A 64 -2.46 25.42 9.13
CA ASN A 64 -3.54 26.39 9.35
C ASN A 64 -3.35 27.32 10.56
N LYS A 65 -2.13 27.43 11.09
CA LYS A 65 -1.80 28.19 12.31
C LYS A 65 -0.69 29.19 12.02
#